data_AF-A0A485CDW8-F1
#
_entry.id   AF-A0A485CDW8-F1
#
_cell.length_a   1.000
_cell.length_b   1.000
_cell.length_c   1.000
_cell.angle_alpha   90.00
_cell.angle_beta   90.00
_cell.angle_gamma   90.00
#
_symmetry.space_group_name_H-M   'P 1'
#
loop_
_entity.id
_entity.type
_entity.pdbx_description
1 polymer ?
#
loop_
_entity_poly.entity_id
_entity_poly.type
_entity_poly.pdbx_seq_one_letter_code
_entity_poly.pdbx_strand_id
1 'polypeptide(L)'
;MIVDSSALTEQVVVDVVASAFDSAGQRCSALRVLCLQDDVAEHTLTMLRGAMAECRMGNPGRLTTDIGPVIDAEAKAGIENHIQAMRAKGRKVFQAARENATTAANGRVEPLFRQR
;
A
#
# COMPACT_ATOMS: atom_id res chain seq x y z
N MET A 1 -9.86 -8.80 -3.40
CA MET A 1 -10.78 -8.07 -4.31
C MET A 1 -10.52 -8.57 -5.71
N ILE A 2 -11.55 -8.86 -6.49
CA ILE A 2 -11.45 -9.26 -7.90
C ILE A 2 -12.09 -8.14 -8.72
N VAL A 3 -11.43 -7.73 -9.79
CA VAL A 3 -11.84 -6.61 -10.63
C VAL A 3 -11.72 -7.03 -12.09
N ASP A 4 -12.81 -6.89 -12.82
CA ASP A 4 -12.90 -7.18 -14.25
C ASP A 4 -12.86 -5.90 -15.09
N SER A 5 -12.96 -6.07 -16.41
CA SER A 5 -12.90 -4.98 -17.38
C SER A 5 -14.12 -4.06 -17.39
N SER A 6 -15.19 -4.43 -16.69
CA SER A 6 -16.40 -3.60 -16.58
C SER A 6 -16.32 -2.58 -15.44
N ALA A 7 -15.37 -2.75 -14.52
CA ALA A 7 -15.19 -1.87 -13.39
C ALA A 7 -14.57 -0.52 -13.78
N LEU A 8 -15.02 0.54 -13.12
CA LEU A 8 -14.41 1.87 -13.26
C LEU A 8 -13.08 1.94 -12.50
N THR A 9 -11.98 2.17 -13.22
CA THR A 9 -10.63 2.13 -12.67
C THR A 9 -10.42 3.11 -11.51
N GLU A 10 -10.93 4.33 -11.62
CA GLU A 10 -10.78 5.36 -10.59
C GLU A 10 -11.43 4.93 -9.27
N GLN A 11 -12.64 4.37 -9.33
CA GLN A 11 -13.34 3.88 -8.15
C GLN A 11 -12.61 2.70 -7.53
N VAL A 12 -12.15 1.75 -8.36
CA VAL A 12 -11.36 0.60 -7.91
C VAL A 12 -10.11 1.05 -7.18
N VAL A 13 -9.38 2.02 -7.71
CA VAL A 13 -8.13 2.49 -7.08
C VAL A 13 -8.40 3.12 -5.71
N VAL A 14 -9.43 3.94 -5.58
CA VAL A 14 -9.84 4.53 -4.28
C VAL A 14 -10.19 3.44 -3.28
N ASP A 15 -11.00 2.47 -3.68
CA ASP A 15 -11.44 1.38 -2.80
C ASP A 15 -10.28 0.47 -2.40
N VAL A 16 -9.33 0.22 -3.31
CA VAL A 16 -8.12 -0.56 -3.05
C VAL A 16 -7.23 0.14 -2.05
N VAL A 17 -6.96 1.44 -2.23
CA VAL A 17 -6.10 2.21 -1.31
C VAL A 17 -6.70 2.23 0.09
N ALA A 18 -7.99 2.54 0.21
CA ALA A 18 -8.69 2.52 1.50
C ALA A 18 -8.67 1.12 2.12
N SER A 19 -8.98 0.07 1.35
CA SER A 19 -9.07 -1.29 1.89
C SER A 19 -7.72 -1.89 2.26
N ALA A 20 -6.65 -1.56 1.53
CA ALA A 20 -5.32 -2.15 1.73
C ALA A 20 -4.46 -1.39 2.75
N PHE A 21 -4.56 -0.07 2.78
CA PHE A 21 -3.60 0.77 3.50
C PHE A 21 -4.21 1.58 4.65
N ASP A 22 -5.54 1.69 4.76
CA ASP A 22 -6.16 2.26 5.96
C ASP A 22 -5.64 1.54 7.21
N SER A 23 -5.38 2.31 8.27
CA SER A 23 -4.79 1.82 9.53
C SER A 23 -3.47 1.05 9.32
N ALA A 24 -2.67 1.48 8.34
CA ALA A 24 -1.44 0.82 7.89
C ALA A 24 -1.65 -0.65 7.48
N GLY A 25 -2.85 -1.01 7.03
CA GLY A 25 -3.21 -2.37 6.67
C GLY A 25 -3.22 -3.33 7.86
N GLN A 26 -3.37 -2.85 9.09
CA GLN A 26 -3.40 -3.67 10.31
C GLN A 26 -4.81 -4.17 10.68
N ARG A 27 -5.82 -3.92 9.84
CA ARG A 27 -7.15 -4.50 9.98
C ARG A 27 -7.14 -5.97 9.54
N CYS A 28 -7.91 -6.81 10.23
CA CYS A 28 -8.14 -8.20 9.83
C CYS A 28 -8.86 -8.30 8.47
N SER A 29 -9.68 -7.29 8.14
CA SER A 29 -10.40 -7.16 6.87
C SER A 29 -9.59 -6.48 5.75
N ALA A 30 -8.34 -6.08 6.01
CA ALA A 30 -7.55 -5.35 5.02
C ALA A 30 -7.33 -6.19 3.75
N LEU A 31 -7.38 -5.51 2.60
CA LEU A 31 -7.14 -6.12 1.30
C LEU A 31 -5.69 -6.60 1.20
N ARG A 32 -5.48 -7.91 1.04
CA ARG A 32 -4.15 -8.53 0.90
C ARG A 32 -3.79 -8.91 -0.54
N VAL A 33 -4.80 -9.26 -1.33
CA VAL A 33 -4.63 -9.69 -2.72
C VAL A 33 -5.72 -9.05 -3.59
N LEU A 34 -5.26 -8.26 -4.56
CA LEU A 34 -6.04 -7.72 -5.65
C LEU A 34 -5.81 -8.59 -6.90
N CYS A 35 -6.89 -9.09 -7.49
CA CYS A 35 -6.86 -9.83 -8.75
C CYS A 35 -7.48 -8.92 -9.83
N LEU A 36 -6.71 -8.63 -10.88
CA LEU A 36 -7.12 -7.81 -12.01
C LEU A 36 -7.25 -8.70 -13.23
N GLN A 37 -8.28 -8.47 -14.05
CA GLN A 37 -8.35 -9.01 -15.40
C GLN A 37 -7.22 -8.41 -16.26
N ASP A 38 -6.63 -9.24 -17.12
CA ASP A 38 -5.39 -8.92 -17.84
C ASP A 38 -5.50 -7.66 -18.72
N ASP A 39 -6.68 -7.40 -19.28
CA ASP A 39 -6.95 -6.26 -20.17
C ASP A 39 -6.92 -4.90 -19.46
N VAL A 40 -7.31 -4.83 -18.19
CA VAL A 40 -7.31 -3.59 -17.37
C VAL A 40 -6.17 -3.51 -16.37
N ALA A 41 -5.37 -4.57 -16.26
CA ALA A 41 -4.34 -4.70 -15.23
C ALA A 41 -3.32 -3.55 -15.27
N GLU A 42 -2.67 -3.31 -16.41
CA GLU A 42 -1.59 -2.32 -16.48
C GLU A 42 -2.07 -0.87 -16.28
N HIS A 43 -3.25 -0.53 -16.78
CA HIS A 43 -3.86 0.78 -16.57
C HIS A 43 -4.20 0.98 -15.08
N THR A 44 -4.88 0.02 -14.46
CA THR A 44 -5.26 0.06 -13.04
C THR A 44 -4.03 0.12 -12.15
N LEU A 45 -2.99 -0.66 -12.44
CA LEU A 45 -1.75 -0.66 -11.67
C LEU A 45 -1.00 0.68 -11.78
N THR A 46 -1.04 1.33 -12.93
CA THR A 46 -0.40 2.64 -13.12
C THR A 46 -1.09 3.71 -12.28
N MET A 47 -2.42 3.76 -12.32
CA MET A 47 -3.20 4.68 -11.50
C MET A 47 -3.04 4.39 -10.01
N LEU A 48 -3.06 3.11 -9.62
CA LEU A 48 -2.83 2.70 -8.23
C LEU A 48 -1.46 3.14 -7.70
N ARG A 49 -0.39 2.97 -8.48
CA ARG A 49 0.95 3.45 -8.12
C ARG A 49 0.99 4.97 -7.93
N GLY A 50 0.29 5.72 -8.79
CA GLY A 50 0.14 7.18 -8.64
C GLY A 50 -0.60 7.56 -7.35
N ALA A 51 -1.74 6.93 -7.07
CA ALA A 51 -2.50 7.16 -5.84
C ALA A 51 -1.69 6.82 -4.58
N MET A 52 -0.94 5.70 -4.60
CA MET A 52 -0.03 5.33 -3.52
C MET A 52 1.07 6.37 -3.31
N ALA A 53 1.62 6.93 -4.40
CA ALA A 53 2.64 7.97 -4.31
C ALA A 53 2.11 9.26 -3.66
N GLU A 54 0.81 9.55 -3.75
CA GLU A 54 0.23 10.73 -3.11
C GLU A 54 -0.06 10.57 -1.62
N CYS A 55 -0.10 9.34 -1.11
CA CYS A 55 -0.41 9.06 0.30
C CYS A 55 0.66 9.62 1.25
N ARG A 56 0.23 10.34 2.30
CA ARG A 56 1.08 10.91 3.34
C ARG A 56 1.11 10.01 4.56
N MET A 57 2.25 9.38 4.79
CA MET A 57 2.49 8.64 6.03
C MET A 57 3.01 9.56 7.14
N GLY A 58 2.56 9.38 8.38
CA GLY A 58 3.04 10.21 9.49
C GLY A 58 2.31 10.02 10.81
N ASN A 59 2.37 11.04 11.67
CA ASN A 59 1.67 11.06 12.96
C ASN A 59 0.15 11.16 12.71
N PRO A 60 -0.68 10.22 13.21
CA PRO A 60 -2.12 10.22 13.00
C PRO A 60 -2.84 11.41 13.66
N GLY A 61 -2.20 12.14 14.58
CA GLY A 61 -2.73 13.38 15.14
C GLY A 61 -2.73 14.57 14.18
N ARG A 62 -2.12 14.45 12.99
CA ARG A 62 -2.17 15.47 11.93
C ARG A 62 -3.27 15.12 10.93
N LEU A 63 -4.19 16.05 10.66
CA LEU A 63 -5.25 15.88 9.64
C LEU A 63 -4.72 15.61 8.23
N THR A 64 -3.47 15.97 7.95
CA THR A 64 -2.83 15.73 6.66
C THR A 64 -2.22 14.33 6.53
N THR A 65 -2.28 13.51 7.58
CA THR A 65 -1.75 12.14 7.56
C THR A 65 -2.83 11.19 7.07
N ASP A 66 -2.55 10.48 5.99
CA ASP A 66 -3.44 9.45 5.43
C ASP A 66 -3.16 8.09 6.07
N ILE A 67 -1.89 7.78 6.36
CA ILE A 67 -1.46 6.46 6.84
C ILE A 67 -0.59 6.61 8.10
N GLY A 68 -1.04 6.00 9.20
CA GLY A 68 -0.32 5.96 10.47
C GLY A 68 0.85 4.96 10.50
N PRO A 69 1.60 4.87 11.61
CA PRO A 69 2.64 3.86 11.79
C PRO A 69 2.04 2.47 12.04
N VAL A 70 2.87 1.44 11.89
CA VAL A 70 2.54 0.11 12.44
C VAL A 70 2.71 0.11 13.96
N ILE A 71 2.08 -0.86 14.63
CA ILE A 71 1.93 -0.88 16.09
C ILE A 71 3.26 -0.83 16.85
N ASP A 72 4.26 -1.59 16.39
CA ASP A 72 5.58 -1.67 17.03
C ASP A 72 6.70 -2.05 16.04
N ALA A 73 7.92 -2.15 16.59
CA ALA A 73 9.12 -2.48 15.82
C ALA A 73 9.14 -3.95 15.33
N GLU A 74 8.50 -4.87 16.04
CA GLU A 74 8.43 -6.28 15.65
C GLU A 74 7.54 -6.44 14.41
N ALA A 75 6.35 -5.83 14.42
CA ALA A 75 5.46 -5.77 13.29
C ALA A 75 6.16 -5.14 12.07
N LYS A 76 6.88 -4.03 12.28
CA LYS A 76 7.69 -3.39 11.24
C LYS A 76 8.71 -4.38 10.64
N ALA A 77 9.53 -5.01 11.47
CA ALA A 77 10.55 -5.95 11.03
C ALA A 77 9.93 -7.14 10.28
N GLY A 78 8.80 -7.67 10.75
CA GLY A 78 8.07 -8.75 10.08
C GLY A 78 7.63 -8.37 8.67
N ILE A 79 7.09 -7.16 8.47
CA ILE A 79 6.66 -6.70 7.15
C ILE A 79 7.86 -6.43 6.24
N GLU A 80 8.93 -5.80 6.76
CA GLU A 80 10.18 -5.57 6.02
C GLU A 80 10.82 -6.88 5.56
N ASN A 81 10.87 -7.90 6.43
CA ASN A 81 11.35 -9.24 6.09
C ASN A 81 10.51 -9.88 4.98
N HIS A 82 9.18 -9.74 5.04
CA HIS A 82 8.30 -10.21 3.98
C HIS A 82 8.60 -9.51 2.64
N ILE A 83 8.75 -8.18 2.65
CA ILE A 83 9.11 -7.39 1.46
C ILE A 83 10.42 -7.91 0.86
N GLN A 84 11.47 -8.08 1.67
CA GLN A 84 12.76 -8.56 1.19
C GLN A 84 12.68 -9.98 0.64
N ALA A 85 11.96 -10.88 1.31
CA ALA A 85 11.71 -12.23 0.81
C ALA A 85 10.98 -12.22 -0.55
N MET A 86 10.10 -11.25 -0.78
CA MET A 86 9.42 -11.11 -2.07
C MET A 86 10.33 -10.58 -3.18
N ARG A 87 11.18 -9.59 -2.86
CA ARG A 87 12.21 -9.09 -3.78
C ARG A 87 13.21 -10.18 -4.16
N ALA A 88 13.68 -10.96 -3.17
CA ALA A 88 14.60 -12.07 -3.38
C ALA A 88 14.02 -13.19 -4.27
N LYS A 89 12.70 -13.36 -4.28
CA LYS A 89 11.98 -14.26 -5.20
C LYS A 89 11.75 -13.69 -6.61
N GLY A 90 12.37 -12.55 -6.93
CA GLY A 90 12.25 -11.89 -8.24
C GLY A 90 10.90 -11.24 -8.52
N ARG A 91 10.06 -11.01 -7.49
CA ARG A 91 8.77 -10.34 -7.69
C ARG A 91 8.96 -8.84 -7.80
N LYS A 92 8.16 -8.19 -8.65
CA LYS A 92 8.11 -6.73 -8.73
C LYS A 92 7.43 -6.19 -7.47
N VAL A 93 8.11 -5.26 -6.82
CA VAL A 93 7.74 -4.69 -5.52
C VAL A 93 7.80 -3.17 -5.66
N PHE A 94 6.63 -2.54 -5.61
CA PHE A 94 6.49 -1.09 -5.62
C PHE A 94 6.27 -0.56 -4.20
N GLN A 95 7.09 0.40 -3.78
CA GLN A 95 6.97 1.11 -2.51
C GLN A 95 6.91 2.60 -2.81
N ALA A 96 5.96 3.30 -2.19
CA ALA A 96 5.82 4.75 -2.35
C ALA A 96 6.79 5.48 -1.41
N ALA A 97 7.84 6.04 -1.97
CA ALA A 97 8.81 6.86 -1.24
C ALA A 97 8.31 8.31 -1.14
N ARG A 98 7.63 8.66 -0.04
CA ARG A 98 7.50 10.08 0.36
C ARG A 98 8.12 10.34 1.72
N GLU A 99 9.28 10.97 1.67
CA GLU A 99 9.92 11.64 2.82
C GLU A 99 9.06 12.84 3.22
N ASN A 100 8.44 12.79 4.39
CA ASN A 100 7.90 13.98 5.04
C ASN A 100 8.87 14.36 6.16
N ALA A 101 9.45 15.56 6.05
CA ALA A 101 10.56 16.12 6.83
C ALA A 101 10.27 16.41 8.32
N THR A 102 9.48 15.59 9.02
CA THR A 102 9.31 15.71 10.48
C THR A 102 8.91 14.36 11.06
N THR A 103 9.90 13.48 11.25
CA THR A 103 9.69 12.08 11.64
C THR A 103 9.91 11.90 13.14
N ALA A 104 8.87 11.49 13.87
CA ALA A 104 9.05 10.81 15.14
C ALA A 104 9.57 9.39 14.85
N ALA A 105 10.66 9.00 15.49
CA ALA A 105 11.62 8.00 15.03
C ALA A 105 11.19 6.51 15.01
N ASN A 106 9.92 6.15 15.22
CA ASN A 106 9.56 4.74 15.46
C ASN A 106 8.45 4.22 14.52
N GLY A 107 8.73 3.12 13.78
CA GLY A 107 7.67 2.22 13.26
C GLY A 107 7.11 2.46 11.84
N ARG A 108 7.86 3.04 10.90
CA ARG A 108 7.37 3.24 9.51
C ARG A 108 7.55 1.99 8.62
N VAL A 109 6.50 1.58 7.93
CA VAL A 109 6.55 0.69 6.76
C VAL A 109 5.78 1.37 5.63
N GLU A 110 6.40 1.47 4.46
CA GLU A 110 5.77 2.12 3.30
C GLU A 110 4.70 1.23 2.65
N PRO A 111 3.56 1.81 2.18
CA PRO A 111 2.56 1.11 1.39
C PRO A 111 3.21 0.32 0.27
N LEU A 112 2.88 -0.96 0.23
CA LEU A 112 3.46 -1.89 -0.71
C LEU A 112 2.39 -2.44 -1.65
N PHE A 113 2.72 -2.42 -2.94
CA PHE A 113 2.02 -3.21 -3.93
C PHE A 113 2.97 -4.20 -4.60
N ARG A 114 2.50 -5.44 -4.72
CA ARG A 114 3.24 -6.53 -5.37
C ARG A 114 2.49 -6.98 -6.62
N GLN A 115 3.20 -7.04 -7.74
CA GLN A 115 2.70 -7.69 -8.96
C GLN A 115 3.21 -9.15 -8.99
N ARG A 116 2.37 -10.08 -9.44
CA ARG A 116 2.82 -11.45 -9.72
C ARG A 116 3.65 -11.49 -11.00
#